data_AF-A0A267T014-F1
#
_entry.id   AF-A0A267T014-F1
#
_cell.length_a   1.000
_cell.length_b   1.000
_cell.length_c   1.000
_cell.angle_alpha   90.00
_cell.angle_beta   90.00
_cell.angle_gamma   90.00
#
_symmetry.space_group_name_H-M   'P 1'
#
loop_
_entity.id
_entity.type
_entity.pdbx_description
1 polymer ?
#
loop_
_entity_poly.entity_id
_entity_poly.type
_entity_poly.pdbx_seq_one_letter_code
_entity_poly.pdbx_strand_id
1 'polypeptide(L)'
;MQKKISIEIADNDAETTQGLMYRKSMPDTCGMLFVFPDSQERSFWMKNTFIPLDLLFINSNKEVITIQPNRPPFSEEAIPSYKPAQYVLEVNAGFCQRNGIKQGDKISF
;
A
#
# COMPACT_ATOMS: atom_id res chain seq x y z
N MET A 1 -9.37 -14.45 10.25
CA MET A 1 -8.42 -15.40 9.63
C MET A 1 -7.14 -14.64 9.32
N GLN A 2 -5.97 -15.25 9.42
CA GLN A 2 -4.69 -14.59 9.14
C GLN A 2 -4.28 -14.85 7.68
N LYS A 3 -4.06 -13.79 6.90
CA LYS A 3 -3.56 -13.88 5.52
C LYS A 3 -2.07 -13.54 5.52
N LYS A 4 -1.25 -14.34 4.83
CA LYS A 4 0.17 -14.08 4.62
C LYS A 4 0.43 -13.81 3.14
N ILE A 5 1.29 -12.85 2.87
CA ILE A 5 1.78 -12.49 1.54
C ILE A 5 3.30 -12.26 1.60
N SER A 6 3.97 -12.42 0.47
CA SER A 6 5.37 -12.01 0.30
C SER A 6 5.42 -10.50 0.07
N ILE A 7 6.40 -9.82 0.65
CA ILE A 7 6.56 -8.38 0.49
C ILE A 7 7.93 -8.04 -0.08
N GLU A 8 7.97 -7.08 -0.98
CA GLU A 8 9.17 -6.31 -1.29
C GLU A 8 9.17 -5.06 -0.41
N ILE A 9 10.34 -4.66 0.10
CA ILE A 9 10.47 -3.50 0.98
C ILE A 9 11.00 -2.33 0.16
N ALA A 10 10.35 -1.18 0.31
CA ALA A 10 10.85 0.12 -0.13
C ALA A 10 11.13 0.97 1.10
N ASP A 11 12.41 1.20 1.42
CA ASP A 11 12.83 1.87 2.66
C ASP A 11 13.68 3.13 2.46
N ASN A 12 13.85 3.54 1.21
CA ASN A 12 14.48 4.80 0.84
C ASN A 12 13.63 5.59 -0.18
N ASP A 13 14.00 6.85 -0.40
CA ASP A 13 13.23 7.77 -1.25
C ASP A 13 13.15 7.31 -2.71
N ALA A 14 14.23 6.71 -3.23
CA ALA A 14 14.27 6.24 -4.62
C ALA A 14 13.33 5.05 -4.84
N GLU A 15 13.38 4.06 -3.94
CA GLU A 15 12.47 2.91 -3.96
C GLU A 15 11.02 3.33 -3.72
N THR A 16 10.79 4.25 -2.79
CA THR A 16 9.45 4.79 -2.51
C THR A 16 8.87 5.51 -3.72
N THR A 17 9.68 6.34 -4.38
CA THR A 17 9.25 7.08 -5.57
C THR A 17 8.95 6.15 -6.74
N GLN A 18 9.77 5.10 -6.91
CA GLN A 18 9.58 4.11 -7.96
C GLN A 18 8.37 3.20 -7.71
N GLY A 19 8.19 2.72 -6.47
CA GLY A 19 7.13 1.81 -6.09
C GLY A 19 6.94 0.64 -7.07
N LEU A 20 5.68 0.39 -7.44
CA LEU A 20 5.30 -0.63 -8.42
C LEU A 20 5.26 -0.13 -9.89
N MET A 21 5.88 1.01 -10.20
CA MET A 21 5.90 1.55 -11.58
C MET A 21 6.44 0.53 -12.58
N TYR A 22 5.87 0.54 -13.79
CA TYR A 22 6.22 -0.29 -14.95
C TYR A 22 6.04 -1.80 -14.81
N ARG A 23 5.58 -2.30 -13.65
CA ARG A 23 5.25 -3.72 -13.48
C ARG A 23 3.98 -4.07 -14.22
N LYS A 24 4.06 -5.08 -15.10
CA LYS A 24 2.91 -5.55 -15.90
C LYS A 24 1.97 -6.47 -15.13
N SER A 25 2.45 -7.08 -14.06
CA SER A 25 1.69 -8.02 -13.23
C SER A 25 2.34 -8.19 -11.86
N MET A 26 1.56 -8.57 -10.85
CA MET A 26 2.02 -9.01 -9.54
C MET A 26 1.13 -10.17 -9.06
N PRO A 27 1.67 -11.25 -8.46
CA PRO A 27 0.83 -12.30 -7.87
C PRO A 27 -0.05 -11.76 -6.73
N ASP A 28 -1.26 -12.31 -6.59
CA ASP A 28 -2.20 -11.95 -5.50
C ASP A 28 -1.68 -12.28 -4.08
N THR A 29 -0.58 -13.04 -4.00
CA THR A 29 0.14 -13.38 -2.76
C THR A 29 1.34 -12.47 -2.51
N CYS A 30 1.47 -11.36 -3.25
CA CYS A 30 2.56 -10.42 -3.13
C CYS A 30 2.06 -8.99 -2.87
N GLY A 31 2.96 -8.16 -2.35
CA GLY A 31 2.76 -6.72 -2.22
C GLY A 31 4.09 -5.98 -2.06
N MET A 32 4.01 -4.67 -1.94
CA MET A 32 5.15 -3.81 -1.62
C MET A 32 4.87 -3.04 -0.34
N LEU A 33 5.77 -3.15 0.63
CA LEU A 33 5.70 -2.44 1.90
C LEU A 33 6.67 -1.26 1.87
N PHE A 34 6.12 -0.07 1.97
CA PHE A 34 6.85 1.17 2.14
C PHE A 34 7.05 1.41 3.63
N VAL A 35 8.30 1.59 4.05
CA VAL A 35 8.69 1.78 5.45
C VAL A 35 9.30 3.15 5.61
N PHE A 36 8.74 3.94 6.53
CA PHE A 36 9.21 5.30 6.76
C PHE A 36 9.77 5.48 8.18
N PRO A 37 10.74 6.38 8.37
CA PRO A 37 11.37 6.61 9.67
C PRO A 37 10.44 7.30 10.68
N ASP A 38 9.36 7.92 10.22
CA ASP A 38 8.44 8.73 11.03
C ASP A 38 6.97 8.42 10.73
N SER A 39 6.07 9.02 11.52
CA SER A 39 4.62 8.93 11.31
C SER A 39 4.08 10.30 10.92
N GLN A 40 3.75 10.46 9.64
CA GLN A 40 3.21 11.70 9.06
C GLN A 40 2.08 11.38 8.08
N GLU A 41 1.28 12.38 7.70
CA GLU A 41 0.38 12.19 6.57
C GLU A 41 1.19 11.93 5.30
N ARG A 42 0.78 10.91 4.53
CA ARG A 42 1.47 10.47 3.32
C ARG A 42 0.51 10.57 2.15
N SER A 43 1.04 10.85 0.98
CA SER A 43 0.28 10.83 -0.26
C SER A 43 1.02 10.05 -1.32
N PHE A 44 0.29 9.19 -2.01
CA PHE A 44 0.77 8.39 -3.13
C PHE A 44 0.04 8.80 -4.41
N TRP A 45 0.43 8.21 -5.53
CA TRP A 45 -0.25 8.29 -6.83
C TRP A 45 -0.06 6.98 -7.58
N MET A 46 -0.64 6.86 -8.77
CA MET A 46 -0.52 5.69 -9.65
C MET A 46 0.28 6.02 -10.92
N LYS A 47 1.07 7.11 -10.91
CA LYS A 47 1.90 7.54 -12.04
C LYS A 47 2.77 6.37 -12.50
N ASN A 48 2.71 6.02 -13.79
CA ASN A 48 3.44 4.91 -14.41
C ASN A 48 3.19 3.51 -13.79
N THR A 49 2.19 3.34 -12.92
CA THR A 49 1.81 2.03 -12.37
C THR A 49 0.73 1.40 -13.26
N PHE A 50 1.03 0.23 -13.84
CA PHE A 50 0.16 -0.40 -14.85
C PHE A 50 -0.93 -1.30 -14.26
N ILE A 51 -0.69 -1.82 -13.05
CA ILE A 51 -1.63 -2.69 -12.35
C ILE A 51 -2.50 -1.85 -11.39
N PRO A 52 -3.81 -2.11 -11.28
CA PRO A 52 -4.64 -1.45 -10.28
C PRO A 52 -4.31 -1.97 -8.88
N LEU A 53 -4.33 -1.09 -7.88
CA LEU A 53 -3.88 -1.42 -6.51
C LEU A 53 -4.90 -1.03 -5.44
N ASP A 54 -4.87 -1.75 -4.32
CA ASP A 54 -5.36 -1.23 -3.05
C ASP A 54 -4.15 -0.68 -2.27
N LEU A 55 -4.30 0.51 -1.68
CA LEU A 55 -3.30 1.09 -0.77
C LEU A 55 -3.80 1.03 0.66
N LEU A 56 -3.04 0.37 1.54
CA LEU A 56 -3.32 0.31 2.98
C LEU A 56 -2.33 1.22 3.70
N PHE A 57 -2.81 2.28 4.32
CA PHE A 57 -2.02 3.15 5.18
C PHE A 57 -2.06 2.64 6.61
N ILE A 58 -0.90 2.54 7.25
CA ILE A 58 -0.70 1.83 8.50
C ILE A 58 0.07 2.72 9.47
N ASN A 59 -0.40 2.82 10.72
CA ASN A 59 0.24 3.62 11.74
C ASN A 59 1.45 2.90 12.39
N SER A 60 2.15 3.60 13.29
CA SER A 60 3.30 3.07 14.04
C SER A 60 2.96 1.86 14.93
N ASN A 61 1.69 1.69 15.31
CA ASN A 61 1.19 0.53 16.07
C ASN A 61 0.85 -0.67 15.17
N LYS A 62 1.22 -0.63 13.88
CA LYS A 62 0.94 -1.63 12.85
C LYS A 62 -0.57 -1.87 12.63
N GLU A 63 -1.39 -0.84 12.80
CA GLU A 63 -2.83 -0.87 12.56
C GLU A 63 -3.19 -0.15 11.25
N VAL A 64 -4.07 -0.76 10.44
CA VAL A 64 -4.58 -0.16 9.21
C VAL A 64 -5.49 1.02 9.56
N ILE A 65 -5.07 2.23 9.23
CA ILE A 65 -5.80 3.47 9.54
C ILE A 65 -6.63 3.98 8.38
N THR A 66 -6.28 3.62 7.15
CA THR A 66 -7.00 4.02 5.94
C THR A 66 -6.75 2.99 4.84
N ILE A 67 -7.78 2.68 4.07
CA ILE A 67 -7.68 1.84 2.87
C ILE A 67 -8.20 2.68 1.71
N GLN A 68 -7.40 2.80 0.66
CA GLN A 68 -7.75 3.43 -0.60
C GLN A 68 -7.86 2.32 -1.66
N PRO A 69 -9.04 1.71 -1.83
CA PRO A 69 -9.18 0.54 -2.69
C PRO A 69 -9.22 0.92 -4.17
N ASN A 70 -8.96 -0.07 -5.04
CA ASN A 70 -9.19 -0.04 -6.48
C ASN A 70 -8.66 1.22 -7.19
N ARG A 71 -7.45 1.65 -6.87
CA ARG A 71 -6.81 2.80 -7.49
C ARG A 71 -6.51 2.49 -8.95
N PRO A 72 -6.97 3.32 -9.90
CA PRO A 72 -6.81 3.05 -11.32
C PRO A 72 -5.35 3.25 -11.77
N PRO A 73 -4.88 2.46 -12.75
CA PRO A 73 -3.56 2.66 -13.35
C PRO A 73 -3.37 4.08 -13.88
N PHE A 74 -2.12 4.57 -13.88
CA PHE A 74 -1.70 5.85 -14.45
C PHE A 74 -2.29 7.13 -13.83
N SER A 75 -3.20 7.04 -12.86
CA SER A 75 -3.76 8.24 -12.22
C SER A 75 -2.67 9.00 -11.45
N GLU A 76 -2.59 10.32 -11.69
CA GLU A 76 -1.73 11.23 -10.92
C GLU A 76 -2.52 11.95 -9.81
N GLU A 77 -3.79 11.58 -9.57
CA GLU A 77 -4.55 12.10 -8.44
C GLU A 77 -3.88 11.71 -7.12
N ALA A 78 -3.81 12.67 -6.20
CA ALA A 78 -3.26 12.44 -4.88
C ALA A 78 -4.11 11.42 -4.09
N ILE A 79 -3.43 10.44 -3.50
CA ILE A 79 -4.02 9.39 -2.67
C ILE A 79 -3.52 9.61 -1.24
N PRO A 80 -4.19 10.48 -0.45
CA PRO A 80 -3.75 10.79 0.90
C PRO A 80 -4.10 9.68 1.89
N SER A 81 -3.28 9.57 2.94
CA SER A 81 -3.50 8.69 4.08
C SER A 81 -4.58 9.21 5.05
N TYR A 82 -4.93 10.51 4.97
CA TYR A 82 -5.83 11.26 5.87
C TYR A 82 -5.47 11.27 7.36
N LYS A 83 -4.49 10.48 7.77
CA LYS A 83 -3.99 10.31 9.14
C LYS A 83 -2.49 9.97 9.09
N PRO A 84 -1.72 10.23 10.17
CA PRO A 84 -0.32 9.87 10.23
C PRO A 84 -0.08 8.37 10.03
N ALA A 85 0.67 8.03 8.97
CA ALA A 85 1.06 6.68 8.61
C ALA A 85 2.58 6.54 8.75
N GLN A 86 3.04 5.39 9.24
CA GLN A 86 4.46 5.03 9.24
C GLN A 86 4.77 3.98 8.17
N TYR A 87 3.75 3.22 7.74
CA TYR A 87 3.89 2.23 6.69
C TYR A 87 2.77 2.38 5.68
N VAL A 88 3.05 2.00 4.44
CA VAL A 88 2.04 1.85 3.39
C VAL A 88 2.24 0.49 2.74
N LEU A 89 1.17 -0.26 2.53
CA LEU A 89 1.20 -1.54 1.83
C LEU A 89 0.39 -1.42 0.54
N GLU A 90 1.05 -1.65 -0.59
CA GLU A 90 0.43 -1.81 -1.90
C GLU A 90 0.22 -3.29 -2.20
N VAL A 91 -1.01 -3.62 -2.61
CA VAL A 91 -1.42 -4.97 -3.05
C VAL A 91 -2.34 -4.85 -4.26
N ASN A 92 -2.53 -5.94 -5.01
CA ASN A 92 -3.46 -5.94 -6.16
C ASN A 92 -4.86 -5.44 -5.75
N ALA A 93 -5.50 -4.69 -6.65
CA ALA A 93 -6.84 -4.17 -6.42
C ALA A 93 -7.86 -5.26 -6.03
N GLY A 94 -8.71 -4.91 -5.08
CA GLY A 94 -9.73 -5.79 -4.50
C GLY A 94 -9.18 -6.84 -3.55
N PHE A 95 -7.86 -6.89 -3.28
CA PHE A 95 -7.29 -7.80 -2.29
C PHE A 95 -7.92 -7.58 -0.91
N CYS A 96 -8.14 -6.32 -0.50
CA CYS A 96 -8.75 -6.03 0.79
C CYS A 96 -10.16 -6.61 0.87
N GLN A 97 -10.96 -6.43 -0.17
CA GLN A 97 -12.33 -6.96 -0.24
C GLN A 97 -12.34 -8.49 -0.22
N ARG A 98 -11.50 -9.14 -1.05
CA ARG A 98 -11.44 -10.61 -1.14
C ARG A 98 -11.02 -11.28 0.17
N ASN A 99 -10.20 -10.61 0.97
CA ASN A 99 -9.67 -11.15 2.22
C ASN A 99 -10.35 -10.56 3.47
N GLY A 100 -11.36 -9.69 3.32
CA GLY A 100 -12.10 -9.08 4.42
C GLY A 100 -11.27 -8.14 5.30
N ILE A 101 -10.25 -7.49 4.72
CA ILE A 101 -9.37 -6.55 5.42
C ILE A 101 -10.06 -5.20 5.55
N LYS A 102 -10.00 -4.61 6.74
CA LYS A 102 -10.67 -3.35 7.09
C LYS A 102 -9.78 -2.46 7.95
N GLN A 103 -10.18 -1.19 8.09
CA GLN A 103 -9.56 -0.30 9.07
C GLN A 103 -9.68 -0.90 10.48
N GLY A 104 -8.62 -0.75 11.27
CA GLY A 104 -8.49 -1.35 12.60
C GLY A 104 -7.82 -2.73 12.62
N ASP A 105 -7.67 -3.38 11.46
CA ASP A 105 -6.92 -4.64 11.40
C ASP A 105 -5.43 -4.41 11.65
N LYS A 106 -4.78 -5.40 12.26
CA LYS A 106 -3.34 -5.37 12.55
C LYS A 106 -2.53 -6.15 11.53
N ILE A 107 -1.33 -5.65 11.25
CA ILE A 107 -0.35 -6.26 10.37
C ILE A 107 0.88 -6.68 11.19
N SER A 108 1.53 -7.77 10.77
CA SER A 108 2.78 -8.26 11.36
C SER A 108 3.79 -8.58 10.26
N PHE A 109 5.00 -8.08 10.41
CA PHE A 109 6.21 -8.34 9.64
C PHE A 109 7.41 -8.07 10.54
#